data_AF-A0A6I9VKQ1-F1
#
_entry.id   AF-A0A6I9VKQ1-F1
#
_cell.length_a   1.000
_cell.length_b   1.000
_cell.length_c   1.000
_cell.angle_alpha   90.00
_cell.angle_beta   90.00
_cell.angle_gamma   90.00
#
_symmetry.space_group_name_H-M   'P 1'
#
loop_
_entity.id
_entity.type
_entity.pdbx_description
1 polymer ?
#
loop_
_entity_poly.entity_id
_entity_poly.type
_entity_poly.pdbx_seq_one_letter_code
_entity_poly.pdbx_strand_id
1 'polypeptide(L)'
;MAFTEIMFHIRRFVHKSSRHANLFPEKLFNKRHKVPAHFYVADDQLVEQIDNAIQPFMQQTKCDTAIEMNPGIGLFTRKLLNRDDRLKKIILIEAMEHFLPALHDFHALYPERVKVKHNDLASLWKLSFQDRMDNGTRVADMLSDLPKREHNEDPSALLFGAVGSYNFFKHLVNSIIFQNGMFSWGRMEMFLAVPPPIYIHLTCNNDVGYMIYRSTSMLFQMLFEYRFIAQLPREHFLPNQIEHKPIKGSRLRKVQSINPEYLYLVRILPRRNFFDLCPIEDLQPLWYFVKQNCVSRRNRIIPNLEKWIPGCGPRLIVNSVPSETLKPLYPDEDDVELPQYSTRCTTMSNRDFYPNMNIYTQFGDLSASQMLTLFTQFRKWPEYSESAFVASLENTLLKLEAAADENLGIAEEDDLPNEETAFEDVKETETENSQTKTLKKSKLNAAVSN
;
A
#
# COMPACT_ATOMS: atom_id res chain seq x y z
N MET A 1 32.12 25.61 -26.77
CA MET A 1 30.95 24.72 -26.71
C MET A 1 31.10 23.73 -25.55
N ALA A 2 31.26 24.21 -24.31
CA ALA A 2 31.48 23.36 -23.14
C ALA A 2 30.96 23.99 -21.84
N PHE A 3 29.96 24.87 -21.94
CA PHE A 3 29.34 25.56 -20.80
C PHE A 3 27.81 25.44 -20.75
N THR A 4 27.21 24.77 -21.74
CA THR A 4 25.75 24.56 -21.82
C THR A 4 25.28 23.24 -21.25
N GLU A 5 26.17 22.29 -20.94
CA GLU A 5 25.79 20.97 -20.38
C GLU A 5 25.81 20.90 -18.83
N ILE A 6 26.37 21.90 -18.14
CA ILE A 6 26.44 21.91 -16.65
C ILE A 6 25.21 22.61 -16.02
N MET A 7 24.26 23.08 -16.83
CA MET A 7 23.02 23.74 -16.36
C MET A 7 21.83 22.80 -16.14
N PHE A 8 21.98 21.49 -16.31
CA PHE A 8 20.86 20.52 -16.26
C PHE A 8 20.73 19.73 -14.94
N HIS A 9 21.40 20.13 -13.86
CA HIS A 9 21.31 19.44 -12.55
C HIS A 9 20.82 20.35 -11.41
N ILE A 10 20.02 21.37 -11.72
CA ILE A 10 19.15 22.01 -10.72
C ILE A 10 17.79 21.31 -10.84
N ARG A 11 17.61 20.20 -10.11
CA ARG A 11 16.32 19.49 -10.02
C ARG A 11 15.25 20.47 -9.50
N ARG A 12 14.29 20.83 -10.34
CA ARG A 12 13.31 21.90 -10.12
C ARG A 12 12.08 21.36 -9.41
N PHE A 13 12.16 21.22 -8.10
CA PHE A 13 10.97 21.06 -7.23
C PHE A 13 9.91 22.12 -7.54
N VAL A 14 8.64 21.87 -7.18
CA VAL A 14 7.58 22.90 -7.26
C VAL A 14 8.10 24.20 -6.63
N HIS A 15 8.37 25.18 -7.48
CA HIS A 15 8.93 26.44 -7.04
C HIS A 15 7.83 27.27 -6.37
N LYS A 16 8.20 28.07 -5.36
CA LYS A 16 7.32 29.12 -4.81
C LYS A 16 6.86 30.13 -5.87
N SER A 17 7.45 30.11 -7.07
CA SER A 17 7.07 30.90 -8.24
C SER A 17 6.12 30.18 -9.21
N SER A 18 5.67 28.95 -8.90
CA SER A 18 4.68 28.24 -9.74
C SER A 18 3.32 28.96 -9.69
N ARG A 19 2.52 28.80 -10.75
CA ARG A 19 1.22 29.47 -10.93
C ARG A 19 0.31 29.35 -9.69
N HIS A 20 0.32 28.17 -9.07
CA HIS A 20 -0.54 27.82 -7.94
C HIS A 20 0.15 27.93 -6.58
N ALA A 21 1.41 28.39 -6.52
CA ALA A 21 2.22 28.35 -5.30
C ALA A 21 1.56 29.00 -4.08
N ASN A 22 0.92 30.16 -4.29
CA ASN A 22 0.29 30.94 -3.22
C ASN A 22 -0.96 30.27 -2.62
N LEU A 23 -1.50 29.24 -3.27
CA LEU A 23 -2.67 28.49 -2.79
C LEU A 23 -2.29 27.35 -1.84
N PHE A 24 -1.01 26.94 -1.84
CA PHE A 24 -0.49 25.90 -0.97
C PHE A 24 0.17 26.51 0.28
N PRO A 25 0.03 25.89 1.45
CA PRO A 25 0.68 26.37 2.67
C PRO A 25 2.20 26.19 2.59
N GLU A 26 2.95 27.16 3.13
CA GLU A 26 4.42 27.21 3.02
C GLU A 26 5.12 25.93 3.49
N LYS A 27 4.55 25.26 4.49
CA LYS A 27 5.09 24.00 5.04
C LYS A 27 5.28 22.91 3.99
N LEU A 28 4.45 22.87 2.94
CA LEU A 28 4.56 21.88 1.88
C LEU A 28 5.77 22.13 0.96
N PHE A 29 6.25 23.36 0.87
CA PHE A 29 7.44 23.70 0.09
C PHE A 29 8.74 23.44 0.85
N ASN A 30 8.66 23.35 2.18
CA ASN A 30 9.81 23.13 3.05
C ASN A 30 10.32 21.69 2.94
N LYS A 31 11.62 21.52 2.67
CA LYS A 31 12.30 20.22 2.54
C LYS A 31 12.55 19.57 3.91
N ARG A 32 11.51 19.21 4.64
CA ARG A 32 11.62 18.57 5.97
C ARG A 32 11.06 17.16 6.03
N HIS A 33 10.31 16.73 5.02
CA HIS A 33 9.63 15.44 5.07
C HIS A 33 10.53 14.29 4.57
N LYS A 34 10.83 13.33 5.46
CA LYS A 34 11.05 11.93 5.05
C LYS A 34 9.71 11.44 4.47
N VAL A 35 9.77 10.75 3.32
CA VAL A 35 8.64 10.33 2.45
C VAL A 35 7.24 10.62 3.03
N PRO A 36 6.55 11.70 2.61
CA PRO A 36 5.17 12.00 3.04
C PRO A 36 4.20 10.84 2.79
N ALA A 37 3.23 10.69 3.69
CA ALA A 37 2.18 9.67 3.62
C ALA A 37 1.23 9.88 2.42
N HIS A 38 1.03 11.13 2.01
CA HIS A 38 0.21 11.52 0.85
C HIS A 38 0.89 12.65 0.06
N PHE A 39 0.52 12.80 -1.20
CA PHE A 39 1.00 13.88 -2.06
C PHE A 39 -0.18 14.66 -2.66
N TYR A 40 0.07 15.93 -2.97
CA TYR A 40 -0.85 16.82 -3.68
C TYR A 40 -0.32 17.07 -5.09
N VAL A 41 -1.22 17.05 -6.06
CA VAL A 41 -0.94 17.49 -7.43
C VAL A 41 -0.87 19.03 -7.43
N ALA A 42 0.26 19.58 -7.88
CA ALA A 42 0.54 21.02 -7.77
C ALA A 42 0.73 21.72 -9.12
N ASP A 43 0.61 21.00 -10.23
CA ASP A 43 0.88 21.51 -11.58
C ASP A 43 -0.21 21.08 -12.59
N ASP A 44 -0.62 22.01 -13.46
CA ASP A 44 -1.64 21.78 -14.49
C ASP A 44 -1.19 20.73 -15.53
N GLN A 45 0.10 20.72 -15.92
CA GLN A 45 0.63 19.76 -16.88
C GLN A 45 0.57 18.34 -16.34
N LEU A 46 0.85 18.16 -15.04
CA LEU A 46 0.74 16.86 -14.39
C LEU A 46 -0.71 16.35 -14.41
N VAL A 47 -1.67 17.24 -14.18
CA VAL A 47 -3.10 16.91 -14.26
C VAL A 47 -3.46 16.39 -15.65
N GLU A 48 -3.02 17.05 -16.73
CA GLU A 48 -3.24 16.57 -18.10
C GLU A 48 -2.58 15.21 -18.35
N GLN A 49 -1.37 14.98 -17.82
CA GLN A 49 -0.68 13.70 -17.97
C GLN A 49 -1.45 12.56 -17.30
N ILE A 50 -1.92 12.77 -16.06
CA ILE A 50 -2.75 11.78 -15.34
C ILE A 50 -4.04 11.53 -16.11
N ASP A 51 -4.73 12.60 -16.51
CA ASP A 51 -6.01 12.58 -17.20
C ASP A 51 -5.94 11.80 -18.52
N ASN A 52 -4.89 12.03 -19.33
CA ASN A 52 -4.66 11.29 -20.56
C ASN A 52 -4.32 9.82 -20.28
N ALA A 53 -3.46 9.54 -19.30
CA ALA A 53 -3.03 8.18 -18.97
C ALA A 53 -4.19 7.29 -18.49
N ILE A 54 -5.14 7.84 -17.73
CA ILE A 54 -6.29 7.06 -17.23
C ILE A 54 -7.47 7.00 -18.21
N GLN A 55 -7.48 7.78 -19.30
CA GLN A 55 -8.61 7.88 -20.24
C GLN A 55 -9.10 6.55 -20.81
N PRO A 56 -8.23 5.62 -21.24
CA PRO A 56 -8.67 4.32 -21.75
C PRO A 56 -9.45 3.52 -20.70
N PHE A 57 -9.04 3.59 -19.44
CA PHE A 57 -9.70 2.88 -18.33
C PHE A 57 -11.03 3.56 -17.95
N MET A 58 -11.05 4.89 -17.95
CA MET A 58 -12.27 5.65 -17.66
C MET A 58 -13.38 5.37 -18.68
N GLN A 59 -13.05 5.12 -19.95
CA GLN A 59 -14.05 4.77 -20.97
C GLN A 59 -14.70 3.39 -20.74
N GLN A 60 -14.00 2.48 -20.06
CA GLN A 60 -14.46 1.12 -19.82
C GLN A 60 -15.20 0.96 -18.49
N THR A 61 -14.95 1.85 -17.53
CA THR A 61 -15.57 1.74 -16.21
C THR A 61 -17.07 2.03 -16.25
N LYS A 62 -17.82 1.31 -15.41
CA LYS A 62 -19.27 1.50 -15.20
C LYS A 62 -19.59 2.23 -13.88
N CYS A 63 -18.55 2.62 -13.12
CA CYS A 63 -18.72 3.33 -11.87
C CYS A 63 -19.19 4.77 -12.13
N ASP A 64 -20.20 5.21 -11.38
CA ASP A 64 -20.69 6.59 -11.41
C ASP A 64 -20.31 7.39 -10.15
N THR A 65 -19.59 6.76 -9.23
CA THR A 65 -19.09 7.36 -7.99
C THR A 65 -17.56 7.34 -7.97
N ALA A 66 -16.96 8.49 -7.68
CA ALA A 66 -15.52 8.65 -7.51
C ALA A 66 -15.18 9.21 -6.13
N ILE A 67 -14.02 8.83 -5.62
CA ILE A 67 -13.40 9.36 -4.42
C ILE A 67 -12.07 9.98 -4.84
N GLU A 68 -11.80 11.20 -4.41
CA GLU A 68 -10.49 11.84 -4.56
C GLU A 68 -9.87 12.06 -3.18
N MET A 69 -8.71 11.45 -2.95
CA MET A 69 -7.94 11.57 -1.72
C MET A 69 -7.04 12.80 -1.78
N ASN A 70 -7.10 13.62 -0.74
CA ASN A 70 -6.26 14.81 -0.56
C ASN A 70 -6.21 15.67 -1.84
N PRO A 71 -7.38 16.16 -2.32
CA PRO A 71 -7.48 16.94 -3.56
C PRO A 71 -6.68 18.25 -3.51
N GLY A 72 -6.33 18.75 -2.32
CA GLY A 72 -5.62 20.00 -2.15
C GLY A 72 -6.41 21.17 -2.73
N ILE A 73 -5.79 21.92 -3.64
CA ILE A 73 -6.45 23.06 -4.30
C ILE A 73 -7.46 22.64 -5.39
N GLY A 74 -7.66 21.33 -5.59
CA GLY A 74 -8.69 20.77 -6.48
C GLY A 74 -8.35 20.85 -7.97
N LEU A 75 -7.07 20.77 -8.36
CA LEU A 75 -6.71 20.79 -9.79
C LEU A 75 -7.26 19.55 -10.52
N PHE A 76 -7.09 18.37 -9.94
CA PHE A 76 -7.61 17.13 -10.51
C PHE A 76 -9.12 16.99 -10.32
N THR A 77 -9.68 17.48 -9.21
CA THR A 77 -11.13 17.65 -9.02
C THR A 77 -11.80 18.35 -10.19
N ARG A 78 -11.22 19.47 -10.69
CA ARG A 78 -11.77 20.20 -11.84
C ARG A 78 -11.78 19.34 -13.11
N LYS A 79 -10.77 18.49 -13.31
CA LYS A 79 -10.79 17.53 -14.42
C LYS A 79 -11.89 16.51 -14.25
N LEU A 80 -12.04 15.89 -13.07
CA LEU A 80 -13.11 14.92 -12.83
C LEU A 80 -14.51 15.52 -13.08
N LEU A 81 -14.73 16.77 -12.67
CA LEU A 81 -15.99 17.48 -12.91
C LEU A 81 -16.26 17.74 -14.39
N ASN A 82 -15.23 18.07 -15.16
CA ASN A 82 -15.33 18.46 -16.57
C ASN A 82 -15.27 17.28 -17.55
N ARG A 83 -14.73 16.14 -17.11
CA ARG A 83 -14.38 15.01 -17.99
C ARG A 83 -15.60 14.20 -18.41
N ASP A 84 -16.59 14.06 -17.53
CA ASP A 84 -17.70 13.16 -17.79
C ASP A 84 -18.92 13.43 -16.92
N ASP A 85 -20.11 13.47 -17.52
CA ASP A 85 -21.38 13.51 -16.80
C ASP A 85 -21.74 12.14 -16.16
N ARG A 86 -21.02 11.06 -16.51
CA ARG A 86 -21.18 9.73 -15.91
C ARG A 86 -20.85 9.70 -14.42
N LEU A 87 -19.89 10.51 -13.97
CA LEU A 87 -19.57 10.61 -12.54
C LEU A 87 -20.63 11.47 -11.85
N LYS A 88 -21.71 10.82 -11.42
CA LYS A 88 -22.83 11.44 -10.71
C LYS A 88 -22.47 11.88 -9.30
N LYS A 89 -21.48 11.24 -8.69
CA LYS A 89 -21.02 11.56 -7.33
C LYS A 89 -19.50 11.59 -7.24
N ILE A 90 -18.95 12.65 -6.66
CA ILE A 90 -17.53 12.84 -6.40
C ILE A 90 -17.38 13.18 -4.92
N ILE A 91 -16.67 12.33 -4.18
CA ILE A 91 -16.44 12.47 -2.75
C ILE A 91 -14.99 12.91 -2.55
N LEU A 92 -14.81 14.12 -2.04
CA LEU A 92 -13.52 14.72 -1.76
C LEU A 92 -13.18 14.46 -0.30
N ILE A 93 -12.11 13.72 -0.03
CA ILE A 93 -11.65 13.43 1.33
C ILE A 93 -10.32 14.15 1.52
N GLU A 94 -10.34 15.21 2.31
CA GLU A 94 -9.19 16.09 2.52
C GLU A 94 -8.76 16.06 3.98
N ALA A 95 -7.47 15.83 4.23
CA ALA A 95 -6.91 15.78 5.58
C ALA A 95 -6.55 17.17 6.12
N MET A 96 -6.14 18.10 5.25
CA MET A 96 -5.65 19.40 5.64
C MET A 96 -6.74 20.48 5.60
N GLU A 97 -7.04 21.05 6.77
CA GLU A 97 -8.07 22.08 6.95
C GLU A 97 -7.90 23.30 6.03
N HIS A 98 -6.64 23.67 5.71
CA HIS A 98 -6.31 24.77 4.81
C HIS A 98 -7.03 24.70 3.45
N PHE A 99 -7.28 23.51 2.93
CA PHE A 99 -7.92 23.33 1.62
C PHE A 99 -9.44 23.27 1.69
N LEU A 100 -10.03 22.98 2.85
CA LEU A 100 -11.47 22.77 2.99
C LEU A 100 -12.33 23.93 2.49
N PRO A 101 -12.02 25.22 2.72
CA PRO A 101 -12.85 26.31 2.22
C PRO A 101 -13.05 26.26 0.70
N ALA A 102 -11.96 26.11 -0.06
CA ALA A 102 -12.03 26.04 -1.52
C ALA A 102 -12.72 24.75 -2.01
N LEU A 103 -12.61 23.65 -1.25
CA LEU A 103 -13.30 22.41 -1.57
C LEU A 103 -14.82 22.52 -1.32
N HIS A 104 -15.21 23.22 -0.26
CA HIS A 104 -16.62 23.51 0.01
C HIS A 104 -17.26 24.42 -1.04
N ASP A 105 -16.48 25.26 -1.73
CA ASP A 105 -16.99 26.00 -2.90
C ASP A 105 -17.42 25.06 -4.02
N PHE A 106 -16.71 23.95 -4.27
CA PHE A 106 -17.18 22.94 -5.23
C PHE A 106 -18.48 22.28 -4.77
N HIS A 107 -18.61 21.99 -3.49
CA HIS A 107 -19.88 21.48 -2.94
C HIS A 107 -21.02 22.49 -3.11
N ALA A 108 -20.79 23.77 -2.83
CA ALA A 108 -21.80 24.81 -3.00
C ALA A 108 -22.23 24.97 -4.46
N LEU A 109 -21.30 24.84 -5.41
CA LEU A 109 -21.58 24.89 -6.86
C LEU A 109 -22.28 23.62 -7.36
N TYR A 110 -22.00 22.46 -6.76
CA TYR A 110 -22.50 21.16 -7.20
C TYR A 110 -23.00 20.30 -6.01
N PRO A 111 -24.04 20.72 -5.27
CA PRO A 111 -24.39 20.15 -3.96
C PRO A 111 -24.81 18.68 -3.99
N GLU A 112 -25.42 18.25 -5.10
CA GLU A 112 -25.84 16.86 -5.31
C GLU A 112 -24.70 15.96 -5.84
N ARG A 113 -23.72 16.55 -6.51
CA ARG A 113 -22.65 15.82 -7.21
C ARG A 113 -21.36 15.76 -6.42
N VAL A 114 -21.01 16.80 -5.68
CA VAL A 114 -19.78 16.88 -4.90
C VAL A 114 -20.10 16.80 -3.43
N LYS A 115 -19.40 15.95 -2.68
CA LYS A 115 -19.41 15.93 -1.20
C LYS A 115 -17.99 16.11 -0.69
N VAL A 116 -17.83 16.85 0.41
CA VAL A 116 -16.52 17.12 1.02
C VAL A 116 -16.51 16.54 2.42
N LYS A 117 -15.46 15.81 2.78
CA LYS A 117 -15.24 15.23 4.10
C LYS A 117 -13.85 15.60 4.60
N HIS A 118 -13.78 16.10 5.84
CA HIS A 118 -12.51 16.34 6.53
C HIS A 118 -12.06 15.06 7.20
N ASN A 119 -11.14 14.33 6.56
CA ASN A 119 -10.60 13.07 7.09
C ASN A 119 -9.31 12.66 6.37
N ASP A 120 -8.59 11.66 6.89
CA ASP A 120 -7.36 11.14 6.26
C ASP A 120 -7.52 9.68 5.83
N LEU A 121 -7.89 9.47 4.56
CA LEU A 121 -8.02 8.13 3.98
C LEU A 121 -6.67 7.39 3.88
N ALA A 122 -5.54 8.10 3.77
CA ALA A 122 -4.23 7.45 3.73
C ALA A 122 -3.86 6.84 5.10
N SER A 123 -4.41 7.40 6.18
CA SER A 123 -4.27 6.92 7.56
C SER A 123 -5.49 6.11 8.04
N LEU A 124 -6.26 5.49 7.14
CA LEU A 124 -7.49 4.76 7.48
C LEU A 124 -7.29 3.67 8.55
N TRP A 125 -6.09 3.08 8.59
CA TRP A 125 -5.73 2.11 9.61
C TRP A 125 -5.79 2.69 11.03
N LYS A 126 -5.44 3.97 11.22
CA LYS A 126 -5.54 4.66 12.51
C LYS A 126 -6.99 4.86 12.93
N LEU A 127 -7.84 5.25 12.00
CA LEU A 127 -9.27 5.42 12.24
C LEU A 127 -9.93 4.09 12.61
N SER A 128 -9.61 3.04 11.84
CA SER A 128 -10.10 1.68 12.10
C SER A 128 -9.65 1.16 13.47
N PHE A 129 -8.45 1.55 13.90
CA PHE A 129 -7.91 1.23 15.20
C PHE A 129 -8.66 1.97 16.32
N GLN A 130 -8.81 3.29 16.19
CA GLN A 130 -9.55 4.12 17.15
C GLN A 130 -10.98 3.62 17.32
N ASP A 131 -11.67 3.33 16.21
CA ASP A 131 -13.05 2.81 16.23
C ASP A 131 -13.18 1.51 17.00
N ARG A 132 -12.15 0.63 17.03
CA ARG A 132 -12.17 -0.58 17.86
C ARG A 132 -11.95 -0.30 19.34
N MET A 133 -11.16 0.74 19.67
CA MET A 133 -10.86 1.10 21.06
C MET A 133 -12.05 1.73 21.76
N ASP A 134 -12.84 2.52 21.04
CA ASP A 134 -13.95 3.28 21.60
C ASP A 134 -15.33 2.94 21.01
N ASN A 135 -15.42 1.87 20.22
CA ASN A 135 -16.62 1.49 19.46
C ASN A 135 -17.12 2.64 18.55
N GLY A 136 -16.20 3.41 17.99
CA GLY A 136 -16.48 4.53 17.09
C GLY A 136 -16.97 4.12 15.70
N THR A 137 -17.46 5.10 14.95
CA THR A 137 -18.04 4.94 13.60
C THR A 137 -17.28 5.74 12.54
N ARG A 138 -16.08 6.26 12.84
CA ARG A 138 -15.34 7.21 11.98
C ARG A 138 -15.15 6.69 10.56
N VAL A 139 -14.79 5.42 10.42
CA VAL A 139 -14.62 4.78 9.10
C VAL A 139 -15.96 4.68 8.37
N ALA A 140 -17.01 4.24 9.06
CA ALA A 140 -18.33 4.10 8.48
C ALA A 140 -18.91 5.45 8.04
N ASP A 141 -18.74 6.49 8.85
CA ASP A 141 -19.21 7.85 8.58
C ASP A 141 -18.45 8.49 7.40
N MET A 142 -17.15 8.20 7.28
CA MET A 142 -16.35 8.64 6.14
C MET A 142 -16.80 7.97 4.84
N LEU A 143 -17.20 6.70 4.88
CA LEU A 143 -17.57 5.91 3.70
C LEU A 143 -19.09 5.86 3.44
N SER A 144 -19.90 6.45 4.31
CA SER A 144 -21.38 6.39 4.29
C SER A 144 -22.04 6.81 2.98
N ASP A 145 -21.34 7.63 2.19
CA ASP A 145 -21.82 8.17 0.92
C ASP A 145 -21.60 7.22 -0.28
N LEU A 146 -20.92 6.09 -0.06
CA LEU A 146 -20.59 5.13 -1.09
C LEU A 146 -21.71 4.12 -1.31
N PRO A 147 -21.94 3.70 -2.56
CA PRO A 147 -22.84 2.59 -2.82
C PRO A 147 -22.24 1.32 -2.21
N LYS A 148 -23.06 0.54 -1.50
CA LYS A 148 -22.66 -0.78 -1.01
C LYS A 148 -22.94 -1.82 -2.10
N ARG A 149 -21.95 -2.63 -2.42
CA ARG A 149 -22.03 -3.73 -3.40
C ARG A 149 -21.38 -4.98 -2.86
N GLU A 150 -21.82 -6.13 -3.33
CA GLU A 150 -21.17 -7.41 -3.03
C GLU A 150 -19.79 -7.49 -3.70
N HIS A 151 -18.87 -8.27 -3.13
CA HIS A 151 -17.49 -8.33 -3.62
C HIS A 151 -17.40 -8.81 -5.08
N ASN A 152 -18.24 -9.76 -5.48
CA ASN A 152 -18.24 -10.31 -6.82
C ASN A 152 -18.98 -9.44 -7.86
N GLU A 153 -19.52 -8.27 -7.48
CA GLU A 153 -20.16 -7.33 -8.40
C GLU A 153 -19.14 -6.36 -9.03
N ASP A 154 -19.60 -5.52 -9.97
CA ASP A 154 -18.77 -4.44 -10.54
C ASP A 154 -18.39 -3.42 -9.45
N PRO A 155 -17.21 -2.76 -9.54
CA PRO A 155 -16.69 -1.91 -8.47
C PRO A 155 -17.70 -0.85 -8.00
N SER A 156 -17.73 -0.58 -6.69
CA SER A 156 -18.63 0.38 -6.07
C SER A 156 -18.20 1.83 -6.31
N ALA A 157 -16.89 2.08 -6.37
CA ALA A 157 -16.34 3.41 -6.62
C ALA A 157 -14.98 3.36 -7.31
N LEU A 158 -14.63 4.48 -7.94
CA LEU A 158 -13.27 4.81 -8.35
C LEU A 158 -12.57 5.55 -7.20
N LEU A 159 -11.28 5.29 -6.99
CA LEU A 159 -10.46 5.98 -6.00
C LEU A 159 -9.23 6.60 -6.67
N PHE A 160 -9.08 7.91 -6.55
CA PHE A 160 -7.95 8.66 -7.07
C PHE A 160 -7.12 9.25 -5.93
N GLY A 161 -5.80 9.27 -6.09
CA GLY A 161 -4.94 9.92 -5.11
C GLY A 161 -3.46 9.67 -5.34
N ALA A 162 -2.63 10.27 -4.49
CA ALA A 162 -1.20 10.01 -4.46
C ALA A 162 -0.77 9.61 -3.05
N VAL A 163 -0.22 8.41 -2.89
CA VAL A 163 0.00 7.77 -1.59
C VAL A 163 1.45 7.34 -1.45
N GLY A 164 2.09 7.80 -0.36
CA GLY A 164 3.46 7.44 0.00
C GLY A 164 3.58 6.57 1.24
N SER A 165 2.47 6.20 1.89
CA SER A 165 2.49 5.28 3.03
C SER A 165 2.36 3.82 2.58
N TYR A 166 3.35 3.00 2.95
CA TYR A 166 3.27 1.55 2.74
C TYR A 166 2.20 0.88 3.63
N ASN A 167 1.91 1.47 4.80
CA ASN A 167 0.90 0.97 5.73
C ASN A 167 -0.52 1.08 5.14
N PHE A 168 -0.77 2.02 4.24
CA PHE A 168 -2.02 2.07 3.47
C PHE A 168 -2.27 0.75 2.71
N PHE A 169 -1.27 0.22 2.01
CA PHE A 169 -1.42 -1.03 1.25
C PHE A 169 -1.53 -2.27 2.14
N LYS A 170 -0.82 -2.30 3.28
CA LYS A 170 -1.03 -3.34 4.30
C LYS A 170 -2.48 -3.32 4.79
N HIS A 171 -3.03 -2.13 5.00
CA HIS A 171 -4.42 -1.98 5.42
C HIS A 171 -5.38 -2.47 4.34
N LEU A 172 -5.14 -2.17 3.05
CA LEU A 172 -5.95 -2.73 1.96
C LEU A 172 -6.00 -4.26 1.98
N VAL A 173 -4.84 -4.91 2.15
CA VAL A 173 -4.75 -6.38 2.27
C VAL A 173 -5.59 -6.85 3.46
N ASN A 174 -5.39 -6.24 4.63
CA ASN A 174 -6.11 -6.60 5.85
C ASN A 174 -7.62 -6.37 5.74
N SER A 175 -8.06 -5.31 5.05
CA SER A 175 -9.48 -5.02 4.82
C SER A 175 -10.20 -6.15 4.10
N ILE A 176 -9.55 -6.81 3.13
CA ILE A 176 -10.13 -7.99 2.47
C ILE A 176 -10.05 -9.21 3.39
N ILE A 177 -8.89 -9.48 4.01
CA ILE A 177 -8.71 -10.67 4.86
C ILE A 177 -9.67 -10.70 6.04
N PHE A 178 -9.86 -9.55 6.71
CA PHE A 178 -10.67 -9.41 7.91
C PHE A 178 -12.07 -8.84 7.63
N GLN A 179 -12.45 -8.73 6.36
CA GLN A 179 -13.78 -8.29 5.90
C GLN A 179 -14.22 -6.96 6.54
N ASN A 180 -13.31 -6.00 6.63
CA ASN A 180 -13.53 -4.69 7.27
C ASN A 180 -12.96 -3.52 6.44
N GLY A 181 -13.24 -2.28 6.86
CA GLY A 181 -12.71 -1.09 6.21
C GLY A 181 -13.38 -0.79 4.86
N MET A 182 -12.60 -0.30 3.89
CA MET A 182 -13.16 0.21 2.62
C MET A 182 -13.92 -0.85 1.82
N PHE A 183 -13.45 -2.09 1.86
CA PHE A 183 -14.02 -3.16 1.04
C PHE A 183 -15.32 -3.75 1.62
N SER A 184 -15.75 -3.30 2.81
CA SER A 184 -17.10 -3.57 3.32
C SER A 184 -18.21 -2.86 2.50
N TRP A 185 -17.84 -1.89 1.65
CA TRP A 185 -18.74 -1.24 0.68
C TRP A 185 -18.63 -1.83 -0.73
N GLY A 186 -17.85 -2.90 -0.92
CA GLY A 186 -17.57 -3.48 -2.22
C GLY A 186 -16.21 -3.08 -2.77
N ARG A 187 -15.86 -3.64 -3.94
CA ARG A 187 -14.54 -3.44 -4.56
C ARG A 187 -14.38 -2.01 -5.07
N MET A 188 -13.21 -1.42 -4.88
CA MET A 188 -12.87 -0.11 -5.44
C MET A 188 -11.79 -0.26 -6.50
N GLU A 189 -11.97 0.41 -7.63
CA GLU A 189 -10.94 0.53 -8.66
C GLU A 189 -10.10 1.77 -8.39
N MET A 190 -8.81 1.56 -8.13
CA MET A 190 -7.92 2.61 -7.64
C MET A 190 -6.92 3.02 -8.70
N PHE A 191 -6.77 4.33 -8.92
CA PHE A 191 -5.73 4.95 -9.74
C PHE A 191 -4.85 5.82 -8.82
N LEU A 192 -3.69 5.28 -8.46
CA LEU A 192 -2.84 5.87 -7.43
C LEU A 192 -1.48 6.28 -8.01
N ALA A 193 -0.99 7.46 -7.64
CA ALA A 193 0.42 7.80 -7.81
C ALA A 193 1.20 7.31 -6.59
N VAL A 194 2.19 6.45 -6.79
CA VAL A 194 2.94 5.78 -5.70
C VAL A 194 4.45 5.90 -5.90
N PRO A 195 5.24 6.05 -4.83
CA PRO A 195 6.70 5.96 -4.94
C PRO A 195 7.15 4.60 -5.52
N PRO A 196 8.17 4.58 -6.40
CA PRO A 196 8.69 3.33 -6.99
C PRO A 196 9.02 2.23 -5.98
N PRO A 197 9.64 2.52 -4.80
CA PRO A 197 9.94 1.48 -3.84
C PRO A 197 8.72 0.76 -3.29
N ILE A 198 7.58 1.47 -3.15
CA ILE A 198 6.33 0.88 -2.67
C ILE A 198 5.76 -0.03 -3.74
N TYR A 199 5.65 0.45 -4.99
CA TYR A 199 5.14 -0.37 -6.08
C TYR A 199 5.95 -1.65 -6.29
N ILE A 200 7.28 -1.53 -6.33
CA ILE A 200 8.19 -2.67 -6.49
C ILE A 200 8.02 -3.65 -5.32
N HIS A 201 7.94 -3.16 -4.09
CA HIS A 201 7.71 -4.04 -2.95
C HIS A 201 6.40 -4.84 -3.09
N LEU A 202 5.33 -4.24 -3.59
CA LEU A 202 4.03 -4.92 -3.76
C LEU A 202 4.04 -5.94 -4.91
N THR A 203 4.81 -5.68 -5.97
CA THR A 203 4.70 -6.37 -7.27
C THR A 203 5.93 -7.19 -7.65
N CYS A 204 6.98 -7.21 -6.82
CA CYS A 204 8.18 -8.00 -7.06
C CYS A 204 7.97 -9.51 -6.90
N ASN A 205 8.93 -10.27 -7.42
CA ASN A 205 9.13 -11.68 -7.18
C ASN A 205 10.46 -11.91 -6.42
N ASN A 206 10.93 -13.14 -6.36
CA ASN A 206 12.18 -13.48 -5.69
C ASN A 206 13.46 -12.93 -6.37
N ASP A 207 13.41 -12.45 -7.61
CA ASP A 207 14.59 -11.94 -8.34
C ASP A 207 15.19 -10.69 -7.69
N VAL A 208 14.37 -9.86 -7.05
CA VAL A 208 14.83 -8.69 -6.30
C VAL A 208 15.52 -9.08 -4.98
N GLY A 209 15.32 -10.31 -4.53
CA GLY A 209 15.79 -10.88 -3.29
C GLY A 209 14.77 -10.82 -2.14
N TYR A 210 14.91 -11.78 -1.22
CA TYR A 210 13.97 -12.01 -0.11
C TYR A 210 13.81 -10.85 0.88
N MET A 211 14.72 -9.88 0.90
CA MET A 211 14.59 -8.70 1.77
C MET A 211 13.40 -7.82 1.39
N ILE A 212 13.01 -7.87 0.11
CA ILE A 212 11.97 -7.02 -0.49
C ILE A 212 10.75 -7.86 -0.86
N TYR A 213 10.96 -9.08 -1.37
CA TYR A 213 9.87 -10.02 -1.56
C TYR A 213 9.41 -10.60 -0.21
N ARG A 214 8.24 -10.16 0.26
CA ARG A 214 7.71 -10.45 1.61
C ARG A 214 6.29 -11.02 1.57
N SER A 215 5.79 -11.42 2.73
CA SER A 215 4.40 -11.92 2.87
C SER A 215 3.37 -10.93 2.33
N THR A 216 3.58 -9.62 2.55
CA THR A 216 2.68 -8.60 2.02
C THR A 216 2.72 -8.52 0.49
N SER A 217 3.88 -8.75 -0.15
CA SER A 217 3.97 -8.85 -1.61
C SER A 217 3.10 -10.00 -2.14
N MET A 218 3.22 -11.17 -1.50
CA MET A 218 2.44 -12.36 -1.85
C MET A 218 0.93 -12.12 -1.67
N LEU A 219 0.53 -11.66 -0.48
CA LEU A 219 -0.88 -11.41 -0.16
C LEU A 219 -1.47 -10.32 -1.07
N PHE A 220 -0.72 -9.26 -1.35
CA PHE A 220 -1.16 -8.22 -2.28
C PHE A 220 -1.41 -8.79 -3.68
N GLN A 221 -0.46 -9.55 -4.25
CA GLN A 221 -0.59 -10.13 -5.59
C GLN A 221 -1.71 -11.19 -5.67
N MET A 222 -1.97 -11.91 -4.59
CA MET A 222 -3.11 -12.83 -4.47
C MET A 222 -4.43 -12.07 -4.53
N LEU A 223 -4.57 -10.99 -3.76
CA LEU A 223 -5.85 -10.32 -3.53
C LEU A 223 -6.18 -9.24 -4.57
N PHE A 224 -5.18 -8.65 -5.20
CA PHE A 224 -5.34 -7.51 -6.11
C PHE A 224 -4.84 -7.83 -7.51
N GLU A 225 -5.60 -7.35 -8.49
CA GLU A 225 -5.10 -7.03 -9.81
C GLU A 225 -4.34 -5.71 -9.73
N TYR A 226 -3.23 -5.61 -10.45
CA TYR A 226 -2.42 -4.39 -10.48
C TYR A 226 -1.82 -4.18 -11.86
N ARG A 227 -1.65 -2.92 -12.26
CA ARG A 227 -1.08 -2.54 -13.55
C ARG A 227 -0.26 -1.27 -13.43
N PHE A 228 0.91 -1.24 -14.04
CA PHE A 228 1.66 -0.01 -14.21
C PHE A 228 1.06 0.78 -15.39
N ILE A 229 0.88 2.10 -15.23
CA ILE A 229 0.29 2.94 -16.28
C ILE A 229 1.33 3.91 -16.84
N ALA A 230 1.99 4.70 -15.98
CA ALA A 230 2.89 5.74 -16.43
C ALA A 230 3.86 6.19 -15.33
N GLN A 231 4.99 6.78 -15.73
CA GLN A 231 5.85 7.55 -14.85
C GLN A 231 5.39 9.00 -14.81
N LEU A 232 5.19 9.53 -13.61
CA LEU A 232 4.78 10.91 -13.36
C LEU A 232 5.93 11.70 -12.73
N PRO A 233 6.29 12.88 -13.25
CA PRO A 233 7.38 13.68 -12.69
C PRO A 233 7.12 14.02 -11.22
N ARG A 234 8.01 13.55 -10.33
CA ARG A 234 7.90 13.77 -8.88
C ARG A 234 7.90 15.26 -8.55
N GLU A 235 8.58 16.07 -9.35
CA GLU A 235 8.73 17.50 -9.11
C GLU A 235 7.43 18.31 -9.23
N HIS A 236 6.37 17.73 -9.80
CA HIS A 236 5.04 18.33 -9.90
C HIS A 236 4.11 17.99 -8.71
N PHE A 237 4.64 17.28 -7.71
CA PHE A 237 3.92 16.91 -6.49
C PHE A 237 4.45 17.65 -5.26
N LEU A 238 3.54 17.97 -4.34
CA LEU A 238 3.86 18.43 -2.98
C LEU A 238 3.52 17.34 -1.94
N PRO A 239 4.14 17.36 -0.74
CA PRO A 239 5.19 18.27 -0.30
C PRO A 239 6.54 17.99 -0.98
N ASN A 240 7.45 18.95 -0.93
CA ASN A 240 8.83 18.76 -1.39
C ASN A 240 9.58 17.81 -0.44
N GLN A 241 10.25 16.80 -1.02
CA GLN A 241 11.09 15.87 -0.29
C GLN A 241 12.55 16.33 -0.25
N ILE A 242 13.28 15.87 0.77
CA ILE A 242 14.74 15.95 0.79
C ILE A 242 15.28 15.02 -0.30
N GLU A 243 16.34 15.43 -1.00
CA GLU A 243 17.03 14.52 -1.93
C GLU A 243 17.46 13.25 -1.18
N HIS A 244 16.98 12.11 -1.67
CA HIS A 244 17.25 10.83 -1.03
C HIS A 244 18.74 10.49 -1.15
N LYS A 245 19.51 10.72 -0.08
CA LYS A 245 20.89 10.25 0.01
C LYS A 245 20.86 8.80 0.49
N PRO A 246 21.22 7.80 -0.34
CA PRO A 246 21.20 6.42 0.09
C PRO A 246 22.11 6.24 1.31
N ILE A 247 21.56 5.72 2.40
CA ILE A 247 22.31 5.42 3.61
C ILE A 247 23.36 4.37 3.27
N LYS A 248 24.64 4.65 3.55
CA LYS A 248 25.73 3.68 3.34
C LYS A 248 25.44 2.44 4.18
N GLY A 249 25.38 1.27 3.52
CA GLY A 249 25.07 -0.02 4.15
C GLY A 249 23.60 -0.43 4.13
N SER A 250 22.68 0.41 3.63
CA SER A 250 21.26 0.02 3.48
C SER A 250 21.14 -1.15 2.50
N ARG A 251 20.58 -2.27 2.99
CA ARG A 251 20.26 -3.45 2.17
C ARG A 251 19.16 -3.16 1.13
N LEU A 252 18.39 -2.09 1.33
CA LEU A 252 17.32 -1.63 0.42
C LEU A 252 17.77 -0.60 -0.61
N ARG A 253 19.07 -0.25 -0.60
CA ARG A 253 19.64 0.74 -1.52
C ARG A 253 19.28 0.44 -2.98
N LYS A 254 19.22 -0.85 -3.35
CA LYS A 254 18.90 -1.30 -4.72
C LYS A 254 17.55 -0.77 -5.21
N VAL A 255 16.53 -0.74 -4.36
CA VAL A 255 15.16 -0.34 -4.75
C VAL A 255 14.90 1.13 -4.44
N GLN A 256 15.48 1.67 -3.37
CA GLN A 256 15.34 3.09 -3.01
C GLN A 256 15.95 4.04 -4.04
N SER A 257 16.89 3.57 -4.86
CA SER A 257 17.52 4.39 -5.92
C SER A 257 16.85 4.27 -7.29
N ILE A 258 15.79 3.48 -7.42
CA ILE A 258 15.13 3.28 -8.71
C ILE A 258 14.19 4.45 -8.96
N ASN A 259 14.43 5.17 -10.06
CA ASN A 259 13.58 6.24 -10.59
C ASN A 259 13.11 7.26 -9.53
N PRO A 260 14.01 7.81 -8.68
CA PRO A 260 13.62 8.69 -7.57
C PRO A 260 12.98 10.01 -8.02
N GLU A 261 13.15 10.38 -9.29
CA GLU A 261 12.54 11.54 -9.95
C GLU A 261 11.09 11.30 -10.40
N TYR A 262 10.55 10.10 -10.21
CA TYR A 262 9.19 9.75 -10.61
C TYR A 262 8.33 9.24 -9.45
N LEU A 263 7.02 9.45 -9.56
CA LEU A 263 6.01 8.58 -8.98
C LEU A 263 5.44 7.68 -10.09
N TYR A 264 4.98 6.48 -9.75
CA TYR A 264 4.32 5.60 -10.68
C TYR A 264 2.82 5.75 -10.57
N LEU A 265 2.16 6.05 -11.69
CA LEU A 265 0.72 5.93 -11.79
C LEU A 265 0.38 4.46 -11.99
N VAL A 266 -0.44 3.91 -11.10
CA VAL A 266 -0.78 2.50 -11.08
C VAL A 266 -2.28 2.31 -10.94
N ARG A 267 -2.79 1.25 -11.56
CA ARG A 267 -4.14 0.73 -11.35
C ARG A 267 -4.09 -0.40 -10.35
N ILE A 268 -4.98 -0.41 -9.37
CA ILE A 268 -5.13 -1.50 -8.39
C ILE A 268 -6.61 -1.81 -8.21
N LEU A 269 -6.99 -3.09 -8.24
CA LEU A 269 -8.38 -3.52 -8.11
C LEU A 269 -8.45 -4.85 -7.37
N PRO A 270 -9.28 -5.01 -6.31
CA PRO A 270 -9.49 -6.32 -5.70
C PRO A 270 -9.99 -7.33 -6.75
N ARG A 271 -9.42 -8.54 -6.75
CA ARG A 271 -9.81 -9.61 -7.68
C ARG A 271 -11.24 -10.04 -7.41
N ARG A 272 -12.08 -9.97 -8.46
CA ARG A 272 -13.51 -10.29 -8.40
C ARG A 272 -13.79 -11.70 -7.88
N ASN A 273 -13.01 -12.67 -8.35
CA ASN A 273 -13.26 -14.11 -8.15
C ASN A 273 -12.30 -14.74 -7.14
N PHE A 274 -11.65 -13.95 -6.29
CA PHE A 274 -10.68 -14.52 -5.34
C PHE A 274 -11.33 -15.46 -4.33
N PHE A 275 -12.58 -15.20 -3.94
CA PHE A 275 -13.30 -16.05 -2.98
C PHE A 275 -13.69 -17.42 -3.53
N ASP A 276 -13.69 -17.59 -4.86
CA ASP A 276 -13.84 -18.91 -5.49
C ASP A 276 -12.58 -19.78 -5.31
N LEU A 277 -11.42 -19.13 -5.13
CA LEU A 277 -10.13 -19.79 -4.89
C LEU A 277 -9.85 -19.96 -3.39
N CYS A 278 -10.21 -18.97 -2.58
CA CYS A 278 -10.05 -19.00 -1.13
C CYS A 278 -11.35 -18.52 -0.48
N PRO A 279 -12.21 -19.44 -0.01
CA PRO A 279 -13.44 -19.09 0.70
C PRO A 279 -13.18 -18.14 1.87
N ILE A 280 -14.21 -17.40 2.28
CA ILE A 280 -14.09 -16.34 3.31
C ILE A 280 -13.56 -16.90 4.63
N GLU A 281 -14.02 -18.10 5.02
CA GLU A 281 -13.59 -18.82 6.22
C GLU A 281 -12.09 -19.20 6.21
N ASP A 282 -11.48 -19.26 5.03
CA ASP A 282 -10.08 -19.62 4.85
C ASP A 282 -9.16 -18.40 4.67
N LEU A 283 -9.70 -17.17 4.61
CA LEU A 283 -8.89 -15.94 4.45
C LEU A 283 -7.95 -15.68 5.63
N GLN A 284 -8.46 -15.77 6.87
CA GLN A 284 -7.63 -15.59 8.07
C GLN A 284 -6.59 -16.72 8.21
N PRO A 285 -6.93 -18.01 8.02
CA PRO A 285 -5.95 -19.08 7.91
C PRO A 285 -4.90 -18.86 6.82
N LEU A 286 -5.28 -18.42 5.62
CA LEU A 286 -4.34 -18.11 4.53
C LEU A 286 -3.39 -16.99 4.95
N TRP A 287 -3.92 -15.88 5.46
CA TRP A 287 -3.12 -14.76 5.94
C TRP A 287 -2.09 -15.20 6.98
N TYR A 288 -2.52 -15.99 7.96
CA TYR A 288 -1.64 -16.51 9.01
C TYR A 288 -0.61 -17.48 8.43
N PHE A 289 -1.01 -18.39 7.54
CA PHE A 289 -0.13 -19.32 6.86
C PHE A 289 0.99 -18.60 6.11
N VAL A 290 0.66 -17.59 5.31
CA VAL A 290 1.65 -16.82 4.56
C VAL A 290 2.55 -16.04 5.52
N LYS A 291 1.98 -15.32 6.50
CA LYS A 291 2.75 -14.53 7.46
C LYS A 291 3.71 -15.38 8.28
N GLN A 292 3.22 -16.47 8.88
CA GLN A 292 3.99 -17.31 9.79
C GLN A 292 5.13 -18.03 9.06
N ASN A 293 4.88 -18.54 7.85
CA ASN A 293 5.88 -19.26 7.08
C ASN A 293 6.89 -18.31 6.41
N CYS A 294 6.48 -17.08 6.10
CA CYS A 294 7.34 -16.04 5.54
C CYS A 294 7.96 -15.09 6.57
N VAL A 295 7.89 -15.39 7.88
CA VAL A 295 8.69 -14.68 8.90
C VAL A 295 10.16 -14.66 8.47
N SER A 296 10.65 -15.81 8.00
CA SER A 296 11.89 -15.92 7.25
C SER A 296 11.61 -16.58 5.90
N ARG A 297 11.82 -15.86 4.80
CA ARG A 297 11.60 -16.41 3.45
C ARG A 297 12.60 -17.51 3.08
N ARG A 298 13.68 -17.64 3.87
CA ARG A 298 14.68 -18.71 3.76
C ARG A 298 14.25 -20.01 4.43
N ASN A 299 13.15 -19.99 5.19
CA ASN A 299 12.57 -21.18 5.78
C ASN A 299 12.25 -22.20 4.70
N ARG A 300 12.73 -23.43 4.90
CA ARG A 300 12.44 -24.55 4.00
C ARG A 300 11.00 -24.98 4.18
N ILE A 301 10.30 -25.23 3.08
CA ILE A 301 8.86 -25.53 3.09
C ILE A 301 8.60 -26.81 3.90
N ILE A 302 9.17 -27.94 3.47
CA ILE A 302 8.87 -29.26 4.05
C ILE A 302 9.18 -29.29 5.56
N PRO A 303 10.39 -28.92 6.04
CA PRO A 303 10.68 -28.96 7.48
C PRO A 303 9.81 -28.05 8.33
N ASN A 304 9.27 -26.96 7.79
CA ASN A 304 8.37 -26.08 8.54
C ASN A 304 6.93 -26.59 8.53
N LEU A 305 6.45 -27.15 7.42
CA LEU A 305 5.13 -27.76 7.37
C LEU A 305 5.04 -29.03 8.22
N GLU A 306 6.13 -29.80 8.35
CA GLU A 306 6.17 -30.96 9.24
C GLU A 306 6.07 -30.63 10.73
N LYS A 307 6.37 -29.38 11.13
CA LYS A 307 6.10 -28.91 12.50
C LYS A 307 4.61 -28.78 12.77
N TRP A 308 3.82 -28.49 11.74
CA TRP A 308 2.37 -28.34 11.84
C TRP A 308 1.67 -29.68 11.63
N ILE A 309 2.05 -30.42 10.58
CA ILE A 309 1.49 -31.72 10.20
C ILE A 309 2.65 -32.69 9.91
N PRO A 310 3.02 -33.54 10.89
CA PRO A 310 4.13 -34.47 10.75
C PRO A 310 3.96 -35.44 9.56
N GLY A 311 5.05 -35.71 8.85
CA GLY A 311 5.07 -36.67 7.73
C GLY A 311 4.39 -36.18 6.44
N CYS A 312 4.08 -34.88 6.32
CA CYS A 312 3.49 -34.33 5.10
C CYS A 312 4.49 -34.19 3.94
N GLY A 313 5.82 -34.20 4.21
CA GLY A 313 6.87 -33.97 3.22
C GLY A 313 6.79 -34.85 1.96
N PRO A 314 6.64 -36.18 2.07
CA PRO A 314 6.52 -37.06 0.91
C PRO A 314 5.36 -36.71 -0.03
N ARG A 315 4.24 -36.18 0.51
CA ARG A 315 3.07 -35.75 -0.29
C ARG A 315 3.43 -34.59 -1.23
N LEU A 316 4.31 -33.71 -0.79
CA LEU A 316 4.77 -32.54 -1.54
C LEU A 316 5.80 -32.91 -2.61
N ILE A 317 6.69 -33.87 -2.31
CA ILE A 317 7.74 -34.32 -3.24
C ILE A 317 7.16 -35.16 -4.38
N VAL A 318 6.25 -36.09 -4.08
CA VAL A 318 5.71 -37.06 -5.06
C VAL A 318 4.51 -36.48 -5.81
N ASN A 319 4.23 -35.18 -5.71
CA ASN A 319 3.06 -34.57 -6.32
C ASN A 319 3.06 -34.75 -7.85
N SER A 320 2.22 -35.65 -8.35
CA SER A 320 2.06 -35.96 -9.76
C SER A 320 0.93 -35.17 -10.43
N VAL A 321 0.29 -34.25 -9.70
CA VAL A 321 -0.81 -33.45 -10.24
C VAL A 321 -0.23 -32.42 -11.23
N PRO A 322 -0.78 -32.31 -12.45
CA PRO A 322 -0.34 -31.31 -13.42
C PRO A 322 -0.48 -29.89 -12.88
N SER A 323 0.54 -29.07 -13.10
CA SER A 323 0.52 -27.64 -12.76
C SER A 323 -0.19 -26.82 -13.84
N GLU A 324 -1.04 -25.90 -13.44
CA GLU A 324 -1.71 -24.95 -14.33
C GLU A 324 -0.80 -23.75 -14.63
N THR A 325 -0.65 -23.44 -15.92
CA THR A 325 0.10 -22.26 -16.34
C THR A 325 -0.73 -20.99 -16.18
N LEU A 326 -0.21 -20.02 -15.44
CA LEU A 326 -0.84 -18.71 -15.28
C LEU A 326 -0.76 -17.90 -16.57
N LYS A 327 -1.80 -17.10 -16.82
CA LYS A 327 -1.87 -16.20 -17.99
C LYS A 327 -1.72 -14.75 -17.55
N PRO A 328 -1.05 -13.89 -18.33
CA PRO A 328 -1.10 -12.44 -18.13
C PRO A 328 -2.55 -11.96 -18.10
N LEU A 329 -2.87 -11.07 -17.15
CA LEU A 329 -4.21 -10.48 -17.05
C LEU A 329 -4.41 -9.35 -18.07
N TYR A 330 -3.34 -8.66 -18.41
CA TYR A 330 -3.29 -7.59 -19.41
C TYR A 330 -2.36 -8.02 -20.55
N PRO A 331 -2.90 -8.62 -21.63
CA PRO A 331 -2.09 -9.13 -22.74
C PRO A 331 -1.32 -8.04 -23.50
N ASP A 332 -1.75 -6.78 -23.33
CA ASP A 332 -1.15 -5.58 -23.91
C ASP A 332 -0.01 -4.99 -23.06
N GLU A 333 0.30 -5.57 -21.89
CA GLU A 333 1.42 -5.16 -21.05
C GLU A 333 2.71 -5.85 -21.52
N ASP A 334 3.71 -5.06 -21.93
CA ASP A 334 5.04 -5.56 -22.29
C ASP A 334 5.95 -5.61 -21.04
N ASP A 335 6.56 -6.78 -20.81
CA ASP A 335 7.49 -7.01 -19.70
C ASP A 335 8.70 -6.06 -19.76
N VAL A 336 9.07 -5.56 -20.94
CA VAL A 336 10.19 -4.62 -21.14
C VAL A 336 9.84 -3.20 -20.68
N GLU A 337 8.56 -2.83 -20.71
CA GLU A 337 8.08 -1.51 -20.29
C GLU A 337 7.80 -1.44 -18.78
N LEU A 338 7.78 -2.59 -18.11
CA LEU A 338 7.56 -2.67 -16.67
C LEU A 338 8.73 -2.06 -15.88
N PRO A 339 8.43 -1.41 -14.73
CA PRO A 339 9.47 -1.00 -13.80
C PRO A 339 10.39 -2.14 -13.40
N GLN A 340 11.68 -1.82 -13.25
CA GLN A 340 12.69 -2.80 -12.83
C GLN A 340 12.26 -3.52 -11.53
N TYR A 341 12.38 -4.85 -11.53
CA TYR A 341 12.00 -5.75 -10.43
C TYR A 341 10.51 -5.83 -10.10
N SER A 342 9.64 -5.22 -10.90
CA SER A 342 8.21 -5.51 -10.86
C SER A 342 7.88 -6.69 -11.78
N THR A 343 6.74 -7.32 -11.55
CA THR A 343 6.22 -8.40 -12.40
C THR A 343 4.87 -8.01 -12.96
N ARG A 344 4.49 -8.58 -14.11
CA ARG A 344 3.13 -8.42 -14.64
C ARG A 344 2.10 -9.10 -13.76
N CYS A 345 0.90 -8.55 -13.74
CA CYS A 345 -0.22 -9.20 -13.06
C CYS A 345 -0.75 -10.39 -13.88
N THR A 346 -0.92 -11.55 -13.24
CA THR A 346 -1.43 -12.77 -13.87
C THR A 346 -2.78 -13.21 -13.29
N THR A 347 -3.37 -14.24 -13.89
CA THR A 347 -4.41 -15.07 -13.27
C THR A 347 -3.88 -15.76 -12.00
N MET A 348 -4.78 -16.25 -11.16
CA MET A 348 -4.49 -17.03 -9.95
C MET A 348 -5.04 -18.45 -10.11
N SER A 349 -4.39 -19.44 -9.49
CA SER A 349 -4.84 -20.83 -9.46
C SER A 349 -4.46 -21.52 -8.16
N ASN A 350 -5.30 -22.47 -7.72
CA ASN A 350 -5.01 -23.42 -6.64
C ASN A 350 -4.31 -24.69 -7.13
N ARG A 351 -3.84 -24.68 -8.38
CA ARG A 351 -3.13 -25.78 -9.05
C ARG A 351 -1.85 -25.29 -9.74
N ASP A 352 -1.33 -24.13 -9.34
CA ASP A 352 0.02 -23.71 -9.74
C ASP A 352 1.02 -24.33 -8.75
N PHE A 353 1.46 -25.56 -9.05
CA PHE A 353 2.42 -26.26 -8.20
C PHE A 353 3.84 -25.80 -8.49
N TYR A 354 4.62 -25.61 -7.42
CA TYR A 354 6.06 -25.35 -7.56
C TYR A 354 6.76 -26.55 -8.22
N PRO A 355 7.56 -26.34 -9.28
CA PRO A 355 8.21 -27.42 -10.00
C PRO A 355 9.30 -28.09 -9.15
N ASN A 356 9.34 -29.43 -9.13
CA ASN A 356 10.40 -30.21 -8.48
C ASN A 356 10.64 -29.86 -6.99
N MET A 357 9.56 -29.65 -6.24
CA MET A 357 9.62 -29.37 -4.81
C MET A 357 10.42 -30.43 -4.05
N ASN A 358 11.38 -29.99 -3.24
CA ASN A 358 12.29 -30.85 -2.51
C ASN A 358 12.62 -30.26 -1.12
N ILE A 359 13.46 -30.97 -0.36
CA ILE A 359 13.79 -30.59 1.02
C ILE A 359 14.54 -29.25 1.16
N TYR A 360 15.08 -28.70 0.07
CA TYR A 360 15.78 -27.42 0.04
C TYR A 360 14.90 -26.26 -0.42
N THR A 361 13.72 -26.52 -0.99
CA THR A 361 12.79 -25.47 -1.44
C THR A 361 12.39 -24.58 -0.27
N GLN A 362 12.47 -23.27 -0.47
CA GLN A 362 12.21 -22.23 0.52
C GLN A 362 10.89 -21.52 0.24
N PHE A 363 10.27 -20.94 1.26
CA PHE A 363 9.04 -20.18 1.04
C PHE A 363 9.23 -18.97 0.11
N GLY A 364 10.42 -18.36 0.13
CA GLY A 364 10.78 -17.27 -0.77
C GLY A 364 10.90 -17.68 -2.24
N ASP A 365 10.98 -18.97 -2.56
CA ASP A 365 11.02 -19.46 -3.94
C ASP A 365 9.63 -19.43 -4.60
N LEU A 366 8.56 -19.48 -3.80
CA LEU A 366 7.19 -19.58 -4.28
C LEU A 366 6.70 -18.25 -4.86
N SER A 367 5.96 -18.31 -5.97
CA SER A 367 5.09 -17.22 -6.41
C SER A 367 3.89 -17.04 -5.48
N ALA A 368 3.15 -15.95 -5.63
CA ALA A 368 1.89 -15.74 -4.92
C ALA A 368 0.86 -16.86 -5.20
N SER A 369 0.73 -17.31 -6.45
CA SER A 369 -0.20 -18.40 -6.80
C SER A 369 0.28 -19.77 -6.30
N GLN A 370 1.59 -20.01 -6.27
CA GLN A 370 2.16 -21.24 -5.71
C GLN A 370 1.99 -21.31 -4.20
N MET A 371 2.13 -20.18 -3.51
CA MET A 371 1.84 -20.08 -2.08
C MET A 371 0.36 -20.38 -1.78
N LEU A 372 -0.57 -19.85 -2.60
CA LEU A 372 -2.00 -20.15 -2.48
C LEU A 372 -2.29 -21.64 -2.75
N THR A 373 -1.63 -22.23 -3.75
CA THR A 373 -1.73 -23.66 -4.05
C THR A 373 -1.23 -24.52 -2.89
N LEU A 374 -0.09 -24.16 -2.30
CA LEU A 374 0.47 -24.84 -1.14
C LEU A 374 -0.46 -24.76 0.08
N PHE A 375 -1.01 -23.57 0.38
CA PHE A 375 -2.01 -23.41 1.43
C PHE A 375 -3.26 -24.25 1.16
N THR A 376 -3.74 -24.28 -0.08
CA THR A 376 -4.90 -25.09 -0.48
C THR A 376 -4.67 -26.58 -0.26
N GLN A 377 -3.45 -27.08 -0.53
CA GLN A 377 -3.08 -28.46 -0.22
C GLN A 377 -3.04 -28.70 1.29
N PHE A 378 -2.37 -27.82 2.04
CA PHE A 378 -2.24 -27.88 3.50
C PHE A 378 -3.61 -27.93 4.18
N ARG A 379 -4.55 -27.10 3.74
CA ARG A 379 -5.93 -27.01 4.27
C ARG A 379 -6.76 -28.28 4.06
N LYS A 380 -6.46 -29.05 3.01
CA LYS A 380 -7.18 -30.28 2.63
C LYS A 380 -6.62 -31.54 3.28
N TRP A 381 -5.50 -31.46 3.97
CA TRP A 381 -4.96 -32.63 4.66
C TRP A 381 -5.86 -33.01 5.84
N PRO A 382 -6.14 -34.31 6.04
CA PRO A 382 -7.05 -34.76 7.08
C PRO A 382 -6.60 -34.36 8.49
N GLU A 383 -5.30 -34.18 8.68
CA GLU A 383 -4.71 -33.78 9.96
C GLU A 383 -4.88 -32.28 10.27
N TYR A 384 -5.34 -31.46 9.32
CA TYR A 384 -5.38 -30.00 9.47
C TYR A 384 -6.19 -29.55 10.69
N SER A 385 -7.39 -30.11 10.88
CA SER A 385 -8.31 -29.69 11.95
C SER A 385 -7.77 -29.93 13.35
N GLU A 386 -6.85 -30.88 13.51
CA GLU A 386 -6.23 -31.24 14.78
C GLU A 386 -4.77 -30.77 14.88
N SER A 387 -4.31 -30.01 13.89
CA SER A 387 -2.91 -29.58 13.80
C SER A 387 -2.58 -28.46 14.79
N ALA A 388 -1.30 -28.40 15.19
CA ALA A 388 -0.80 -27.30 16.01
C ALA A 388 -0.91 -25.93 15.32
N PHE A 389 -1.10 -25.91 14.00
CA PHE A 389 -1.32 -24.68 13.24
C PHE A 389 -2.63 -24.00 13.62
N VAL A 390 -3.73 -24.76 13.74
CA VAL A 390 -5.06 -24.20 14.07
C VAL A 390 -5.04 -23.59 15.47
N ALA A 391 -4.48 -24.31 16.46
CA ALA A 391 -4.32 -23.78 17.81
C ALA A 391 -3.46 -22.50 17.85
N SER A 392 -2.40 -22.45 17.03
CA SER A 392 -1.52 -21.29 16.94
C SER A 392 -2.18 -20.09 16.23
N LEU A 393 -3.00 -20.35 15.21
CA LEU A 393 -3.84 -19.36 14.53
C LEU A 393 -4.84 -18.75 15.51
N GLU A 394 -5.62 -19.57 16.22
CA GLU A 394 -6.63 -19.11 17.19
C GLU A 394 -6.00 -18.24 18.27
N ASN A 395 -4.85 -18.66 18.82
CA ASN A 395 -4.12 -17.85 19.80
C ASN A 395 -3.68 -16.50 19.22
N THR A 396 -3.27 -16.47 17.95
CA THR A 396 -2.86 -15.24 17.26
C THR A 396 -4.05 -14.32 17.03
N LEU A 397 -5.20 -14.85 16.59
CA LEU A 397 -6.42 -14.07 16.39
C LEU A 397 -6.93 -13.49 17.71
N LEU A 398 -6.95 -14.28 18.79
CA LEU A 398 -7.29 -13.79 20.13
C LEU A 398 -6.36 -12.67 20.60
N LYS A 399 -5.06 -12.77 20.30
CA LYS A 399 -4.11 -11.69 20.58
C LYS A 399 -4.37 -10.45 19.73
N LEU A 400 -4.77 -10.59 18.48
CA LEU A 400 -5.12 -9.45 17.62
C LEU A 400 -6.42 -8.77 18.06
N GLU A 401 -7.36 -9.53 18.61
CA GLU A 401 -8.58 -8.98 19.21
C GLU A 401 -8.30 -8.27 20.54
N ALA A 402 -7.42 -8.83 21.37
CA ALA A 402 -7.06 -8.26 22.67
C ALA A 402 -6.03 -7.13 22.60
N ALA A 403 -5.13 -7.14 21.61
CA ALA A 403 -4.10 -6.13 21.44
C ALA A 403 -4.68 -4.91 20.74
N ALA A 404 -4.76 -3.84 21.51
CA ALA A 404 -4.94 -2.47 21.05
C ALA A 404 -3.70 -1.91 20.31
N ASP A 405 -2.95 -2.70 19.54
CA ASP A 405 -1.63 -2.25 19.09
C ASP A 405 -1.36 -2.43 17.57
N GLU A 406 -0.55 -1.50 17.06
CA GLU A 406 -0.57 -0.89 15.73
C GLU A 406 0.23 -1.64 14.64
N ASN A 407 0.80 -2.81 14.96
CA ASN A 407 1.50 -3.68 14.01
C ASN A 407 0.82 -5.05 13.96
N LEU A 408 -0.35 -5.10 13.32
CA LEU A 408 -1.23 -6.28 13.17
C LEU A 408 -0.62 -7.45 12.35
N GLY A 409 0.70 -7.59 12.31
CA GLY A 409 1.42 -8.64 11.60
C GLY A 409 2.29 -9.46 12.55
N ILE A 410 2.46 -10.74 12.22
CA ILE A 410 3.57 -11.53 12.76
C ILE A 410 4.85 -10.83 12.32
N ALA A 411 5.66 -10.37 13.28
CA ALA A 411 6.90 -9.67 12.99
C ALA A 411 7.80 -10.57 12.12
N GLU A 412 8.12 -10.12 10.91
CA GLU A 412 9.06 -10.81 10.03
C GLU A 412 10.48 -10.58 10.54
N GLU A 413 11.39 -11.56 10.46
CA GLU A 413 12.77 -11.45 10.96
C GLU A 413 13.55 -10.25 10.35
N ASP A 414 13.09 -9.77 9.19
CA ASP A 414 13.65 -8.64 8.47
C ASP A 414 12.71 -7.41 8.49
N ASP A 415 11.70 -7.37 9.36
CA ASP A 415 10.85 -6.18 9.54
C ASP A 415 11.73 -4.98 9.86
N LEU A 416 11.67 -4.02 8.94
CA LEU A 416 12.35 -2.75 9.10
C LEU A 416 11.74 -2.08 10.33
N PRO A 417 12.53 -1.40 11.16
CA PRO A 417 11.93 -0.42 12.05
C PRO A 417 11.08 0.49 11.17
N ASN A 418 9.78 0.62 11.48
CA ASN A 418 8.94 1.64 10.88
C ASN A 418 9.69 2.97 11.07
N GLU A 419 10.31 3.52 10.03
CA GLU A 419 10.90 4.86 10.11
C GLU A 419 9.82 5.94 10.37
N GLU A 420 8.54 5.55 10.40
CA GLU A 420 7.39 6.36 10.80
C GLU A 420 7.24 6.54 12.33
N THR A 421 7.87 5.75 13.20
CA THR A 421 7.68 5.87 14.67
C THR A 421 8.42 7.05 15.34
N ALA A 422 8.85 8.06 14.58
CA ALA A 422 9.36 9.33 15.12
C ALA A 422 8.35 10.48 14.99
N PHE A 423 7.09 10.20 14.64
CA PHE A 423 6.05 11.19 14.43
C PHE A 423 5.02 11.16 15.55
N GLU A 424 5.36 11.73 16.70
CA GLU A 424 4.41 12.35 17.64
C GLU A 424 5.20 13.18 18.67
N ASP A 425 5.27 14.48 18.40
CA ASP A 425 5.24 15.58 19.39
C ASP A 425 5.78 16.86 18.74
N VAL A 426 4.91 17.55 18.02
CA VAL A 426 4.95 19.02 17.99
C VAL A 426 3.58 19.48 18.44
N LYS A 427 3.32 19.39 19.74
CA LYS A 427 2.33 20.26 20.37
C LYS A 427 2.88 21.68 20.32
N GLU A 428 2.08 22.58 19.78
CA GLU A 428 2.23 24.02 19.92
C GLU A 428 2.31 24.39 21.41
N THR A 429 3.47 24.85 21.85
CA THR A 429 3.60 25.71 23.03
C THR A 429 4.60 26.82 22.71
N GLU A 430 4.13 27.85 22.03
CA GLU A 430 4.64 29.19 22.27
C GLU A 430 4.05 29.68 23.59
N THR A 431 4.77 29.49 24.70
CA THR A 431 4.91 30.47 25.79
C THR A 431 5.86 29.94 26.88
N GLU A 432 6.85 30.76 27.21
CA GLU A 432 7.56 30.84 28.50
C GLU A 432 8.26 29.57 29.03
N ASN A 433 9.57 29.48 28.80
CA ASN A 433 10.56 29.62 29.89
C ASN A 433 12.00 29.49 29.39
N SER A 434 12.66 30.65 29.28
CA SER A 434 14.10 30.74 29.51
C SER A 434 14.41 30.31 30.95
N GLN A 435 15.59 29.71 31.16
CA GLN A 435 16.16 29.28 32.44
C GLN A 435 15.87 27.84 32.88
N THR A 436 16.49 26.86 32.21
CA THR A 436 17.04 25.65 32.87
C THR A 436 17.86 24.81 31.88
N LYS A 437 19.06 25.27 31.50
CA LYS A 437 20.03 24.46 30.74
C LYS A 437 21.46 24.47 31.30
N THR A 438 21.62 24.80 32.59
CA THR A 438 22.95 24.93 33.21
C THR A 438 23.25 23.93 34.33
N LEU A 439 22.43 22.91 34.56
CA LEU A 439 22.62 21.94 35.65
C LEU A 439 22.36 20.51 35.18
N LYS A 440 23.18 19.98 34.26
CA LYS A 440 23.28 18.53 33.99
C LYS A 440 24.57 18.15 33.25
N LYS A 441 25.67 18.85 33.52
CA LYS A 441 27.01 18.56 32.95
C LYS A 441 28.13 18.36 33.99
N SER A 442 27.78 18.09 35.25
CA SER A 442 28.75 17.90 36.33
C SER A 442 28.39 16.71 37.21
N LYS A 443 28.33 15.50 36.65
CA LYS A 443 28.28 14.24 37.41
C LYS A 443 28.61 13.04 36.51
N LEU A 444 29.74 13.12 35.81
CA LEU A 444 30.37 11.98 35.15
C LEU A 444 31.84 12.37 34.93
N ASN A 445 32.63 12.31 36.01
CA ASN A 445 34.11 12.29 36.04
C ASN A 445 34.56 12.35 37.51
N ALA A 446 34.39 11.24 38.24
CA ALA A 446 35.09 11.00 39.51
C ALA A 446 34.88 9.53 39.92
N ALA A 447 35.57 8.60 39.24
CA ALA A 447 35.75 7.23 39.71
C ALA A 447 36.90 6.52 38.96
N VAL A 448 38.10 7.10 38.96
CA VAL A 448 39.37 6.36 38.76
C VAL A 448 40.48 7.11 39.51
N SER A 449 40.75 6.72 40.76
CA SER A 449 42.06 6.80 41.45
C SER A 449 41.87 6.71 42.97
N ASN A 450 41.92 5.48 43.50
CA ASN A 450 42.76 5.07 44.62
C ASN A 450 42.57 3.58 44.88
#